data_AF-A0A3L9YEL7-F1
#
_entry.id   AF-A0A3L9YEL7-F1
#
_cell.length_a   1.000
_cell.length_b   1.000
_cell.length_c   1.000
_cell.angle_alpha   90.00
_cell.angle_beta   90.00
_cell.angle_gamma   90.00
#
_symmetry.space_group_name_H-M   'P 1'
#
loop_
_entity.id
_entity.type
_entity.pdbx_description
1 polymer ?
#
loop_
_entity_poly.entity_id
_entity_poly.type
_entity_poly.pdbx_seq_one_letter_code
_entity_poly.pdbx_strand_id
1 'polypeptide(L)'
;MAYLATLQLLIDAESESAATVMSSDIARQFQADGQLLDWRVSDARAVNDTVRDSIGNETYVSGECFGEYIVVSTTKRPQDASFWSNTYGWTAYDLATRFDATVADLPKAVQHESAAFFLDRGPASMLAMVSAR
;
A
#
# COMPACT_ATOMS: atom_id res chain seq x y z
N MET A 1 21.87 -21.01 14.91
CA MET A 1 21.71 -19.58 15.30
C MET A 1 20.27 -19.19 14.99
N ALA A 2 19.60 -18.49 15.89
CA ALA A 2 18.21 -18.07 15.70
C ALA A 2 18.15 -16.55 15.42
N TYR A 3 17.15 -16.12 14.65
CA TYR A 3 16.95 -14.73 14.26
C TYR A 3 15.49 -14.33 14.47
N LEU A 4 15.26 -13.04 14.73
CA LEU A 4 13.93 -12.46 14.69
C LEU A 4 13.74 -11.81 13.31
N ALA A 5 12.64 -12.15 12.62
CA ALA A 5 12.25 -11.54 11.35
C ALA A 5 10.80 -11.08 11.41
N THR A 6 10.47 -10.03 10.67
CA THR A 6 9.09 -9.57 10.46
C THR A 6 8.70 -9.89 9.03
N LEU A 7 7.55 -10.54 8.85
CA LEU A 7 7.00 -10.91 7.55
C LEU A 7 5.67 -10.19 7.36
N GLN A 8 5.48 -9.59 6.19
CA GLN A 8 4.21 -9.06 5.74
C GLN A 8 3.67 -9.95 4.63
N LEU A 9 2.38 -10.28 4.71
CA LEU A 9 1.71 -11.19 3.78
C LEU A 9 0.42 -10.53 3.28
N LEU A 10 0.16 -10.68 1.98
CA LEU A 10 -1.17 -10.44 1.42
C LEU A 10 -1.91 -11.77 1.37
N ILE A 11 -3.05 -11.83 2.05
CA ILE A 11 -3.87 -13.03 2.14
C ILE A 11 -5.27 -12.68 1.64
N ASP A 12 -5.74 -13.45 0.67
CA ASP A 12 -7.12 -13.37 0.21
C ASP A 12 -8.01 -14.10 1.23
N ALA A 13 -8.83 -13.33 1.94
CA ALA A 13 -9.70 -13.84 2.99
C ALA A 13 -10.96 -12.98 3.11
N GLU A 14 -12.08 -13.62 3.45
CA GLU A 14 -13.38 -12.96 3.62
C GLU A 14 -13.48 -12.09 4.87
N SER A 15 -12.54 -12.24 5.83
CA SER A 15 -12.51 -11.46 7.07
C SER A 15 -11.12 -11.45 7.70
N GLU A 16 -10.89 -10.50 8.62
CA GLU A 16 -9.66 -10.41 9.43
C GLU A 16 -9.42 -11.69 10.25
N SER A 17 -10.47 -12.26 10.83
CA SER A 17 -10.40 -13.53 11.57
C SER A 17 -9.94 -14.68 10.67
N ALA A 18 -10.48 -14.77 9.46
CA ALA A 18 -10.06 -15.77 8.48
C ALA A 18 -8.59 -15.59 8.07
N ALA A 19 -8.15 -14.35 7.79
CA ALA A 19 -6.76 -14.05 7.47
C ALA A 19 -5.81 -14.42 8.61
N THR A 20 -6.20 -14.17 9.86
CA THR A 20 -5.43 -14.54 11.05
C THR A 20 -5.30 -16.06 11.19
N VAL A 21 -6.38 -16.80 10.97
CA VAL A 21 -6.36 -18.28 11.00
C VAL A 21 -5.44 -18.82 9.90
N MET A 22 -5.55 -18.32 8.66
CA MET A 22 -4.68 -18.73 7.56
C MET A 22 -3.19 -18.44 7.85
N SER A 23 -2.87 -17.23 8.34
CA SER A 23 -1.51 -16.88 8.74
C SER A 23 -0.96 -17.82 9.82
N SER A 24 -1.81 -18.15 10.79
CA SER A 24 -1.48 -19.04 11.89
C SER A 24 -1.19 -20.47 11.42
N ASP A 25 -1.98 -20.96 10.46
CA ASP A 25 -1.79 -22.30 9.93
C ASP A 25 -0.52 -22.41 9.07
N ILE A 26 -0.20 -21.38 8.29
CA ILE A 26 1.09 -21.27 7.58
C ILE A 26 2.25 -21.32 8.60
N ALA A 27 2.18 -20.52 9.65
CA ALA A 27 3.24 -20.48 10.67
C ALA A 27 3.38 -21.81 11.43
N ARG A 28 2.26 -22.49 11.73
CA ARG A 28 2.27 -23.84 12.33
C ARG A 28 2.95 -24.87 11.43
N GLN A 29 2.77 -24.79 10.11
CA GLN A 29 3.45 -25.68 9.18
C GLN A 29 4.97 -25.48 9.24
N PHE A 30 5.44 -24.24 9.17
CA PHE A 30 6.87 -23.93 9.30
C PHE A 30 7.45 -24.32 10.67
N GLN A 31 6.65 -24.23 11.73
CA GLN A 31 7.04 -24.68 13.07
C GLN A 31 7.15 -26.21 13.13
N ALA A 32 6.21 -26.94 12.54
CA ALA A 32 6.27 -28.41 12.44
C ALA A 32 7.49 -28.89 11.64
N ASP A 33 7.89 -28.14 10.61
CA ASP A 33 9.09 -28.41 9.81
C ASP A 33 10.41 -28.02 10.50
N GLY A 34 10.34 -27.48 11.74
CA GLY A 34 11.50 -27.04 12.51
C GLY A 34 12.19 -25.78 11.98
N GLN A 35 11.54 -25.06 11.06
CA GLN A 35 12.06 -23.83 10.44
C GLN A 35 11.70 -22.57 11.25
N LEU A 36 10.68 -22.66 12.11
CA LEU A 36 10.19 -21.56 12.94
C LEU A 36 10.16 -21.98 14.41
N LEU A 37 10.77 -21.17 15.28
CA LEU A 37 10.80 -21.46 16.72
C LEU A 37 9.53 -20.96 17.42
N ASP A 38 9.14 -19.72 17.14
CA ASP A 38 7.98 -19.05 17.72
C ASP A 38 7.45 -17.97 16.75
N TRP A 39 6.18 -17.59 16.89
CA TRP A 39 5.53 -16.61 16.03
C TRP A 39 4.31 -15.96 16.68
N ARG A 40 3.93 -14.80 16.14
CA ARG A 40 2.67 -14.13 16.46
C ARG A 40 2.17 -13.37 15.25
N VAL A 41 0.86 -13.28 15.08
CA VAL A 41 0.25 -12.29 14.18
C VAL A 41 0.14 -10.99 14.97
N SER A 42 0.84 -9.94 14.52
CA SER A 42 0.81 -8.63 15.19
C SER A 42 -0.35 -7.76 14.73
N ASP A 43 -0.77 -7.91 13.47
CA ASP A 43 -1.76 -7.05 12.84
C ASP A 43 -2.36 -7.76 11.61
N ALA A 44 -3.65 -7.60 11.38
CA ALA A 44 -4.35 -8.07 10.19
C ALA A 44 -5.32 -6.96 9.78
N ARG A 45 -5.13 -6.39 8.60
CA ARG A 45 -5.93 -5.25 8.12
C ARG A 45 -6.29 -5.43 6.66
N ALA A 46 -7.40 -4.81 6.27
CA ALA A 46 -7.76 -4.71 4.87
C ALA A 46 -6.79 -3.78 4.13
N VAL A 47 -6.52 -4.13 2.87
CA VAL A 47 -5.89 -3.20 1.93
C VAL A 47 -6.88 -2.14 1.47
N ASN A 48 -6.35 -1.02 0.98
CA ASN A 48 -7.15 0.06 0.40
C ASN A 48 -7.97 -0.39 -0.81
N ASP A 49 -8.97 0.40 -1.19
CA ASP A 49 -9.89 0.08 -2.28
C ASP A 49 -9.17 -0.04 -3.64
N THR A 50 -8.08 0.70 -3.88
CA THR A 50 -7.32 0.60 -5.14
C THR A 50 -6.68 -0.79 -5.32
N VAL A 51 -6.06 -1.33 -4.26
CA VAL A 51 -5.52 -2.69 -4.27
C VAL A 51 -6.66 -3.70 -4.41
N ARG A 52 -7.73 -3.52 -3.63
CA ARG A 52 -8.90 -4.42 -3.69
C ARG A 52 -9.51 -4.49 -5.10
N ASP A 53 -9.66 -3.34 -5.76
CA ASP A 53 -10.16 -3.24 -7.14
C ASP A 53 -9.20 -3.89 -8.13
N SER A 54 -7.89 -3.72 -7.96
CA SER A 54 -6.91 -4.35 -8.87
C SER A 54 -6.94 -5.88 -8.77
N ILE A 55 -7.15 -6.44 -7.57
CA ILE A 55 -7.31 -7.88 -7.34
C ILE A 55 -8.61 -8.36 -8.00
N GLY A 56 -9.74 -7.70 -7.71
CA GLY A 56 -11.04 -8.07 -8.26
C GLY A 56 -11.11 -7.98 -9.80
N ASN A 57 -10.31 -7.09 -10.41
CA ASN A 57 -10.20 -6.94 -11.86
C ASN A 57 -9.06 -7.76 -12.48
N GLU A 58 -8.36 -8.62 -11.73
CA GLU A 58 -7.22 -9.42 -12.20
C GLU A 58 -6.06 -8.58 -12.79
N THR A 59 -5.91 -7.35 -12.33
CA THR A 59 -4.85 -6.41 -12.76
C THR A 59 -3.78 -6.16 -11.71
N TYR A 60 -3.92 -6.79 -10.54
CA TYR A 60 -2.98 -6.69 -9.42
C TYR A 60 -1.57 -7.14 -9.81
N VAL A 61 -0.57 -6.31 -9.48
CA VAL A 61 0.84 -6.66 -9.67
C VAL A 61 1.46 -7.07 -8.33
N SER A 62 2.22 -8.16 -8.35
CA SER A 62 2.92 -8.64 -7.15
C SER A 62 3.78 -7.53 -6.53
N GLY A 63 3.62 -7.33 -5.21
CA GLY A 63 4.29 -6.29 -4.45
C GLY A 63 3.48 -5.01 -4.24
N GLU A 64 2.36 -4.81 -4.95
CA GLU A 64 1.57 -3.57 -4.84
C GLU A 64 1.00 -3.35 -3.42
N CYS A 65 0.60 -4.42 -2.73
CA CYS A 65 0.13 -4.33 -1.34
C CYS A 65 1.22 -3.97 -0.31
N PHE A 66 2.49 -3.86 -0.70
CA PHE A 66 3.60 -3.52 0.20
C PHE A 66 4.24 -2.17 -0.14
N GLY A 67 3.85 -1.55 -1.25
CA GLY A 67 4.39 -0.25 -1.64
C GLY A 67 3.55 0.90 -1.10
N GLU A 68 4.11 2.10 -1.26
CA GLU A 68 3.45 3.34 -0.87
C GLU A 68 2.53 3.85 -1.99
N TYR A 69 1.47 4.55 -1.60
CA TYR A 69 0.58 5.26 -2.51
C TYR A 69 0.68 6.77 -2.26
N ILE A 70 0.73 7.57 -3.33
CA ILE A 70 0.51 9.02 -3.25
C ILE A 70 -0.86 9.32 -3.81
N VAL A 71 -1.67 10.02 -3.05
CA VAL A 71 -2.88 10.65 -3.57
C VAL A 71 -2.53 12.07 -3.97
N VAL A 72 -2.92 12.53 -5.16
CA VAL A 72 -2.67 13.92 -5.59
C VAL A 72 -3.95 14.57 -6.11
N SER A 73 -4.10 15.88 -5.93
CA SER A 73 -5.24 16.62 -6.49
C SER A 73 -5.14 16.81 -8.01
N THR A 74 -6.26 16.73 -8.73
CA THR A 74 -6.33 17.00 -10.18
C THR A 74 -6.60 18.47 -10.51
N THR A 75 -6.76 19.34 -9.51
CA THR A 75 -7.08 20.76 -9.73
C THR A 75 -5.79 21.58 -9.82
N LYS A 76 -5.55 22.21 -10.99
CA LYS A 76 -4.35 23.02 -11.23
C LYS A 76 -4.35 24.27 -10.33
N ARG A 77 -3.31 24.42 -9.48
CA ARG A 77 -3.05 25.65 -8.70
C ARG A 77 -2.00 26.55 -9.36
N PRO A 78 -1.92 27.84 -8.98
CA PRO A 78 -0.98 28.82 -9.54
C PRO A 78 0.50 28.41 -9.45
N GLN A 79 1.31 28.97 -10.35
CA GLN A 79 2.69 28.53 -10.68
C GLN A 79 3.74 28.70 -9.57
N ASP A 80 3.42 29.42 -8.50
CA ASP A 80 4.35 30.00 -7.52
C ASP A 80 4.43 29.25 -6.19
N ALA A 81 3.79 28.08 -6.06
CA ALA A 81 3.62 27.41 -4.77
C ALA A 81 4.56 26.21 -4.47
N SER A 82 5.41 25.72 -5.38
CA SER A 82 6.06 24.39 -5.20
C SER A 82 7.46 24.41 -4.56
N PHE A 83 7.65 23.71 -3.43
CA PHE A 83 8.99 23.29 -2.94
C PHE A 83 8.99 21.83 -2.43
N TRP A 84 10.15 21.27 -2.05
CA TRP A 84 10.34 19.86 -1.66
C TRP A 84 10.72 19.72 -0.18
N SER A 85 10.08 18.80 0.56
CA SER A 85 10.43 18.44 1.95
C SER A 85 10.82 16.96 2.08
N ASN A 86 11.99 16.68 2.66
CA ASN A 86 12.42 15.31 2.98
C ASN A 86 11.57 14.64 4.09
N THR A 87 10.81 15.42 4.85
CA THR A 87 9.96 14.91 5.94
C THR A 87 8.51 14.67 5.48
N TYR A 88 8.02 15.44 4.49
CA TYR A 88 6.59 15.48 4.13
C TYR A 88 6.28 15.37 2.63
N GLY A 89 7.28 15.31 1.74
CA GLY A 89 7.08 15.29 0.28
C GLY A 89 6.92 16.68 -0.35
N TRP A 90 6.37 16.73 -1.57
CA TRP A 90 6.18 17.96 -2.37
C TRP A 90 5.16 18.90 -1.70
N THR A 91 5.53 20.18 -1.55
CA THR A 91 4.75 21.16 -0.78
C THR A 91 3.88 22.12 -1.62
N ALA A 92 3.76 21.91 -2.94
CA ALA A 92 2.53 22.26 -3.66
C ALA A 92 2.34 21.44 -4.92
N TYR A 93 1.09 21.01 -5.15
CA TYR A 93 0.60 19.63 -4.98
C TYR A 93 0.18 19.28 -3.55
N ASP A 94 -0.76 20.06 -3.04
CA ASP A 94 -1.07 20.34 -1.64
C ASP A 94 -1.72 19.16 -0.88
N LEU A 95 -1.77 17.96 -1.45
CA LEU A 95 -2.36 16.76 -0.84
C LEU A 95 -1.61 15.48 -1.21
N ALA A 96 -0.34 15.55 -1.63
CA ALA A 96 0.53 14.39 -1.86
C ALA A 96 0.87 13.66 -0.54
N THR A 97 -0.15 13.18 0.16
CA THR A 97 -0.05 12.40 1.37
C THR A 97 0.30 10.98 0.95
N ARG A 98 1.39 10.48 1.50
CA ARG A 98 1.77 9.08 1.35
C ARG A 98 0.88 8.24 2.26
N PHE A 99 0.31 7.20 1.68
CA PHE A 99 -0.48 6.22 2.40
C PHE A 99 0.17 4.86 2.20
N ASP A 100 0.25 4.10 3.30
CA ASP A 100 0.52 2.68 3.24
C ASP A 100 -0.67 1.98 2.55
N ALA A 101 -0.41 0.89 1.83
CA ALA A 101 -1.41 0.03 1.21
C ALA A 101 -2.48 -0.49 2.20
N THR A 102 -2.17 -0.54 3.50
CA THR A 102 -3.05 -0.98 4.60
C THR A 102 -3.97 0.12 5.14
N VAL A 103 -3.89 1.34 4.63
CA VAL A 103 -4.84 2.41 4.99
C VAL A 103 -6.18 2.12 4.31
N ALA A 104 -7.08 1.48 5.06
CA ALA A 104 -8.35 0.93 4.57
C ALA A 104 -9.21 1.92 3.75
N ASP A 105 -9.25 3.19 4.16
CA ASP A 105 -9.90 4.27 3.42
C ASP A 105 -8.87 5.36 3.08
N LEU A 106 -8.46 5.43 1.81
CA LEU A 106 -7.86 6.67 1.30
C LEU A 106 -8.89 7.79 1.47
N PRO A 107 -8.50 9.02 1.86
CA PRO A 107 -9.45 10.08 2.20
C PRO A 107 -10.49 10.29 1.10
N LYS A 108 -11.78 10.15 1.40
CA LYS A 108 -12.88 10.29 0.41
C LYS A 108 -13.11 11.73 -0.08
N ALA A 109 -12.53 12.74 0.59
CA ALA A 109 -12.61 14.16 0.22
C ALA A 109 -11.95 14.52 -1.14
N VAL A 110 -11.47 13.49 -1.83
CA VAL A 110 -10.62 13.42 -3.03
C VAL A 110 -11.46 12.95 -4.24
N GLN A 111 -12.70 12.52 -4.02
CA GLN A 111 -13.52 11.75 -4.98
C GLN A 111 -14.00 12.50 -6.25
N HIS A 112 -13.82 13.81 -6.35
CA HIS A 112 -14.09 14.54 -7.60
C HIS A 112 -12.86 15.23 -8.22
N GLU A 113 -11.77 15.38 -7.49
CA GLU A 113 -10.64 16.21 -7.91
C GLU A 113 -9.28 15.63 -7.50
N SER A 114 -9.07 14.32 -7.60
CA SER A 114 -7.79 13.69 -7.24
C SER A 114 -7.58 12.30 -7.87
N ALA A 115 -6.33 11.83 -7.88
CA ALA A 115 -5.96 10.48 -8.33
C ALA A 115 -4.91 9.85 -7.39
N ALA A 116 -5.00 8.54 -7.16
CA ALA A 116 -4.03 7.76 -6.38
C ALA A 116 -3.01 7.08 -7.31
N PHE A 117 -1.74 7.12 -6.91
CA PHE A 117 -0.61 6.63 -7.70
C PHE A 117 0.27 5.74 -6.83
N PHE A 118 0.68 4.60 -7.38
CA PHE A 118 1.65 3.72 -6.74
C PHE A 118 3.06 4.29 -6.90
N LEU A 119 3.77 4.51 -5.79
CA LEU A 119 5.06 5.21 -5.74
C LEU A 119 6.23 4.36 -6.27
N ASP A 120 6.20 3.05 -6.05
CA ASP A 120 7.37 2.17 -6.23
C ASP A 120 7.69 1.83 -7.70
N ARG A 121 6.99 2.43 -8.67
CA ARG A 121 7.38 2.35 -10.10
C ARG A 121 8.47 3.35 -10.51
N GLY A 122 8.99 4.14 -9.56
CA GLY A 122 10.08 5.09 -9.77
C GLY A 122 9.68 6.35 -10.56
N PRO A 123 10.56 7.38 -10.62
CA PRO A 123 10.24 8.70 -11.18
C PRO A 123 9.83 8.68 -12.66
N ALA A 124 10.38 7.74 -13.45
CA ALA A 124 10.14 7.64 -14.89
C ALA A 124 8.71 7.15 -15.21
N SER A 125 8.18 6.20 -14.43
CA SER A 125 6.82 5.70 -14.60
C SER A 125 5.78 6.73 -14.17
N MET A 126 6.10 7.50 -13.13
CA MET A 126 5.25 8.59 -12.65
C MET A 126 5.15 9.73 -13.69
N LEU A 127 6.28 10.12 -14.31
CA LEU A 127 6.32 11.07 -15.43
C LEU A 127 5.51 10.57 -16.63
N ALA A 128 5.67 9.30 -17.03
CA ALA A 128 4.93 8.70 -18.14
C ALA A 128 3.41 8.75 -17.92
N MET A 129 2.93 8.41 -16.72
CA MET A 129 1.50 8.45 -16.37
C MET A 129 0.93 9.87 -16.34
N VAL A 130 1.70 10.87 -15.92
CA VAL A 130 1.28 12.28 -15.92
C VAL A 130 1.30 12.86 -17.34
N SER A 131 2.22 12.42 -18.20
CA SER A 131 2.37 12.90 -19.58
C SER A 131 1.49 12.20 -20.62
N ALA A 132 0.83 11.10 -20.26
CA ALA A 132 -0.08 10.35 -21.15
C ALA A 132 -1.53 10.89 -21.15
N ARG A 133 -1.77 12.05 -20.53
CA ARG A 133 -3.01 12.83 -20.55
C ARG A 133 -2.75 14.26 -21.00
#